data_AF-A0A6G0FEN5-F1
#
_entry.id   AF-A0A6G0FEN5-F1
#
_cell.length_a   1.000
_cell.length_b   1.000
_cell.length_c   1.000
_cell.angle_alpha   90.00
_cell.angle_beta   90.00
_cell.angle_gamma   90.00
#
_symmetry.space_group_name_H-M   'P 1'
#
loop_
_entity.id
_entity.type
_entity.pdbx_description
1 polymer ?
#
loop_
_entity_poly.entity_id
_entity_poly.type
_entity_poly.pdbx_seq_one_letter_code
_entity_poly.pdbx_strand_id
1 'polypeptide(L)' 'MTVRTLPERYLTPADVAELLGVPVETLYQWRRKRTGPPAFRVGRHLRYDPVRLREWVDSLTEVAA' A
#
# COMPACT_ATOMS: atom_id res chain seq x y z
N MET A 1 -13.12 13.77 -17.09
CA MET A 1 -13.57 13.50 -15.71
C MET A 1 -13.36 12.01 -15.44
N THR A 2 -12.27 11.63 -14.78
CA THR A 2 -12.05 10.23 -14.37
C THR A 2 -12.85 9.97 -13.11
N VAL A 3 -13.92 9.20 -13.23
CA VAL A 3 -14.67 8.69 -12.09
C VAL A 3 -13.77 7.67 -11.39
N ARG A 4 -13.25 8.01 -10.20
CA ARG A 4 -12.54 7.04 -9.36
C ARG A 4 -13.59 6.14 -8.70
N THR A 5 -13.79 4.96 -9.25
CA THR A 5 -14.59 3.91 -8.61
C THR A 5 -13.82 3.30 -7.44
N LEU A 6 -14.53 2.94 -6.38
CA LEU A 6 -13.93 2.24 -5.24
C LEU A 6 -13.58 0.80 -5.66
N PRO A 7 -12.44 0.25 -5.20
CA PRO A 7 -12.08 -1.13 -5.48
C PRO A 7 -13.04 -2.09 -4.77
N GLU A 8 -13.22 -3.29 -5.33
CA GLU A 8 -14.04 -4.35 -4.73
C GLU A 8 -13.52 -4.81 -3.36
N ARG A 9 -12.20 -4.73 -3.15
CA ARG A 9 -11.54 -5.08 -1.88
C ARG A 9 -10.35 -4.18 -1.58
N TYR A 10 -10.26 -3.74 -0.33
CA TYR A 10 -9.05 -3.14 0.24
C TYR A 10 -8.18 -4.17 0.95
N LEU A 11 -6.87 -4.06 0.76
CA LEU A 11 -5.87 -4.96 1.31
C LEU A 11 -5.56 -4.60 2.77
N THR A 12 -5.31 -5.62 3.59
CA THR A 12 -4.81 -5.46 4.96
C THR A 12 -3.28 -5.37 4.96
N PRO A 13 -2.65 -4.98 6.09
CA PRO A 13 -1.19 -5.02 6.21
C PRO A 13 -0.63 -6.43 5.99
N ALA A 14 -1.37 -7.48 6.39
CA ALA A 14 -0.95 -8.85 6.17
C ALA A 14 -0.95 -9.21 4.68
N ASP A 15 -2.02 -8.85 3.94
CA ASP A 15 -2.08 -9.05 2.49
C ASP A 15 -0.92 -8.34 1.78
N VAL A 16 -0.63 -7.08 2.14
CA VAL A 16 0.45 -6.31 1.51
C VAL A 16 1.83 -6.88 1.85
N ALA A 17 2.02 -7.35 3.08
CA ALA A 17 3.26 -7.98 3.53
C ALA A 17 3.54 -9.26 2.73
N GLU A 18 2.51 -10.10 2.55
CA GLU A 18 2.58 -11.30 1.73
C GLU A 18 2.90 -10.95 0.27
N LEU A 19 2.16 -10.00 -0.33
CA LEU A 19 2.34 -9.58 -1.72
C LEU A 19 3.74 -9.03 -2.02
N LEU A 20 4.33 -8.28 -1.08
CA LEU A 20 5.66 -7.70 -1.23
C LEU A 20 6.78 -8.62 -0.73
N GLY A 21 6.45 -9.77 -0.12
CA GLY A 21 7.42 -10.68 0.48
C GLY A 21 8.19 -10.07 1.66
N VAL A 22 7.59 -9.14 2.40
CA VAL A 22 8.23 -8.45 3.55
C VAL A 22 7.46 -8.72 4.84
N PRO A 23 8.12 -8.67 6.01
CA PRO A 23 7.41 -8.74 7.30
C PRO A 23 6.40 -7.59 7.47
N VAL A 24 5.27 -7.87 8.12
CA VAL A 24 4.25 -6.83 8.45
C VAL A 24 4.87 -5.70 9.28
N GLU A 25 5.83 -6.02 10.15
CA GLU A 25 6.59 -5.04 10.93
C GLU A 25 7.30 -4.01 10.04
N THR A 26 7.82 -4.42 8.89
CA THR A 26 8.44 -3.53 7.91
C THR A 26 7.44 -2.49 7.40
N LEU A 27 6.19 -2.90 7.14
CA LEU A 27 5.13 -1.96 6.73
C LEU A 27 4.83 -0.94 7.84
N TYR A 28 4.81 -1.37 9.11
CA TYR A 28 4.64 -0.44 10.24
C TYR A 28 5.83 0.51 10.38
N GLN A 29 7.07 0.03 10.19
CA GLN A 29 8.27 0.88 10.21
C GLN A 29 8.24 1.91 9.09
N TRP A 30 7.92 1.50 7.86
CA TRP A 30 7.71 2.37 6.71
C TRP A 30 6.67 3.44 7.02
N ARG A 31 5.51 3.05 7.56
CA ARG A 31 4.47 4.00 7.96
C ARG A 31 4.96 5.02 8.99
N ARG A 32 5.76 4.61 9.97
CA ARG A 32 6.36 5.53 10.97
C ARG A 32 7.37 6.48 10.31
N LYS A 33 8.19 5.97 9.41
CA LYS A 33 9.17 6.74 8.63
C LYS A 33 8.54 7.59 7.52
N ARG A 34 7.22 7.48 7.32
CA ARG A 34 6.48 8.06 6.19
C ARG A 34 7.04 7.65 4.82
N THR A 35 7.66 6.47 4.78
CA THR A 35 8.11 5.81 3.55
C THR A 35 7.16 4.65 3.25
N GLY A 36 7.16 4.13 2.02
CA GLY A 36 6.36 2.97 1.66
C GLY A 36 4.98 3.28 1.04
N PRO A 37 4.15 2.24 0.84
CA PRO A 37 2.92 2.37 0.08
C PRO A 37 1.86 3.21 0.80
N PRO A 38 1.04 3.95 0.03
CA PRO A 38 -0.03 4.77 0.59
C PRO A 38 -1.09 3.89 1.25
N ALA A 39 -1.28 4.14 2.55
CA ALA A 39 -2.25 3.45 3.38
C ALA A 39 -3.19 4.45 4.06
N PHE A 40 -4.43 4.05 4.31
CA PHE A 40 -5.42 4.88 4.99
C PHE A 40 -6.04 4.15 6.18
N ARG A 41 -6.50 4.93 7.17
CA ARG A 41 -7.09 4.38 8.40
C ARG A 41 -8.58 4.16 8.21
N VAL A 42 -9.05 2.98 8.60
CA VAL A 42 -10.46 2.63 8.74
C VAL A 42 -10.68 2.22 10.20
N GLY A 43 -11.07 3.19 11.02
CA GLY A 43 -11.07 3.03 12.48
C GLY A 43 -9.67 2.69 13.00
N ARG A 44 -9.55 1.56 13.71
CA ARG A 44 -8.27 1.04 14.21
C ARG A 44 -7.44 0.26 13.18
N HIS A 45 -8.03 -0.06 12.02
CA HIS A 45 -7.39 -0.92 11.02
C HIS A 45 -6.77 -0.08 9.91
N LEU A 46 -5.58 -0.49 9.46
CA LEU A 46 -4.94 0.08 8.28
C LEU A 46 -5.42 -0.67 7.04
N ARG A 47 -5.70 0.07 5.97
CA ARG A 47 -6.09 -0.51 4.68
C ARG A 47 -5.27 0.12 3.56
N TYR A 48 -5.05 -0.69 2.52
CA TYR A 48 -4.34 -0.30 1.32
C TYR A 48 -5.26 -0.45 0.12
N ASP A 49 -5.24 0.56 -0.74
CA ASP A 49 -5.90 0.50 -2.03
C ASP A 49 -4.99 -0.26 -3.00
N PRO A 50 -5.48 -1.35 -3.65
CA PRO A 50 -4.65 -2.16 -4.53
C PRO A 50 -4.13 -1.36 -5.74
N VAL A 51 -4.90 -0.41 -6.27
CA VAL A 51 -4.47 0.45 -7.37
C VAL A 51 -3.34 1.36 -6.92
N ARG A 52 -3.48 1.99 -5.74
CA ARG A 52 -2.44 2.86 -5.19
C ARG A 52 -1.18 2.11 -4.79
N LEU A 53 -1.33 0.88 -4.29
CA LEU A 53 -0.20 0.00 -4.00
C LEU A 53 0.57 -0.33 -5.29
N ARG A 54 -0.15 -0.65 -6.37
CA ARG A 54 0.46 -0.88 -7.69
C ARG A 54 1.20 0.35 -8.21
N GLU A 55 0.55 1.53 -8.19
CA GLU A 55 1.18 2.81 -8.57
C GLU A 55 2.48 3.06 -7.79
N TRP A 56 2.48 2.76 -6.49
CA TRP A 56 3.67 2.91 -5.66
C TRP A 56 4.80 1.94 -6.04
N VAL A 57 4.49 0.67 -6.29
CA VAL A 57 5.50 -0.32 -6.74
C VAL A 57 6.09 0.07 -8.10
N ASP A 58 5.25 0.56 -9.00
CA ASP A 58 5.64 1.03 -10.33
C ASP A 58 6.61 2.22 -10.22
N SER A 59 6.28 3.18 -9.35
CA SER A 59 7.14 4.33 -9.04
C SER A 59 8.51 3.93 -8.44
N LEU A 60 8.64 2.78 -7.78
CA LEU A 60 9.94 2.29 -7.31
C LEU A 60 10.80 1.71 -8.45
N THR A 61 10.15 1.17 -9.48
CA THR A 61 10.82 0.54 -10.61
C THR A 61 11.32 1.59 -11.61
N GLU A 62 10.60 2.73 -11.74
CA GLU A 62 11.05 3.88 -12.54
C GLU A 62 12.28 4.59 -11.96
N VAL A 63 12.55 4.50 -10.65
CA VAL A 63 13.74 5.10 -10.02
C VAL A 63 14.98 4.20 -10.15
N ALA A 64 14.85 3.04 -10.80
CA ALA A 64 15.95 2.09 -11.04
C ALA A 64 16.47 2.09 -12.50
N ALA A 65 16.12 3.08 -13.32
CA ALA A 65 16.64 3.28 -14.68
C ALA A 65 17.64 4.44 -14.76
#